data_AF-A0A947S440-F1
#
_entry.id   AF-A0A947S440-F1
#
_cell.length_a   1.000
_cell.length_b   1.000
_cell.length_c   1.000
_cell.angle_alpha   90.00
_cell.angle_beta   90.00
_cell.angle_gamma   90.00
#
_symmetry.space_group_name_H-M   'P 1'
#
loop_
_entity.id
_entity.type
_entity.pdbx_description
1 polymer ?
#
loop_
_entity_poly.entity_id
_entity_poly.type
_entity_poly.pdbx_seq_one_letter_code
_entity_poly.pdbx_strand_id
1 'polypeptide(L)'
;MTHLRRTVYIVAIALGCSMVLVIGMYFASYFLADYQYKQVSAAYLSSKEETQEFTKEHVEDIIFLSTKKEIQGHESPWGWYNASLDESPEDNYWIQYSVLGFAPIDVKYTQRSTVEHIFESYE
;
A
#
# COMPACT_ATOMS: atom_id res chain seq x y z
N MET A 1 29.17 -40.40 22.34
CA MET A 1 27.76 -40.26 21.88
C MET A 1 27.01 -39.07 22.50
N THR A 2 27.38 -38.57 23.67
CA THR A 2 26.70 -37.45 24.35
C THR A 2 26.93 -36.06 23.72
N HIS A 3 28.14 -35.79 23.20
CA HIS A 3 28.46 -34.52 22.52
C HIS A 3 27.69 -34.34 21.20
N LEU A 4 27.58 -35.41 20.40
CA LEU A 4 26.84 -35.37 19.12
C LEU A 4 25.36 -35.04 19.34
N ARG A 5 24.72 -35.63 20.37
CA ARG A 5 23.33 -35.32 20.72
C ARG A 5 23.18 -33.85 21.13
N ARG A 6 24.07 -33.33 21.97
CA ARG A 6 24.04 -31.91 22.40
C ARG A 6 24.16 -30.95 21.22
N THR A 7 25.07 -31.21 20.28
CA THR A 7 25.23 -30.38 19.07
C THR A 7 23.97 -30.38 18.22
N VAL A 8 23.33 -31.54 18.02
CA VAL A 8 22.08 -31.65 17.25
C VAL A 8 20.94 -30.84 17.90
N TYR A 9 20.80 -30.87 19.22
CA TYR A 9 19.79 -30.07 19.92
C TYR A 9 20.01 -28.57 19.78
N ILE A 10 21.27 -28.11 19.92
CA ILE A 10 21.59 -26.68 19.78
C ILE A 10 21.26 -26.18 18.37
N VAL A 11 21.63 -26.96 17.34
CA VAL A 11 21.31 -26.62 15.95
C VAL A 11 19.81 -26.59 15.70
N ALA A 12 19.05 -27.56 16.22
CA ALA A 12 17.59 -27.59 16.07
C ALA A 12 16.91 -26.37 16.72
N ILE A 13 17.37 -25.97 17.91
CA ILE A 13 16.87 -24.77 18.60
C ILE A 13 17.20 -23.51 17.78
N ALA A 14 18.44 -23.38 17.31
CA ALA A 14 18.87 -22.24 16.51
C ALA A 14 18.06 -22.10 15.21
N LEU A 15 17.80 -23.22 14.53
CA LEU A 15 16.93 -23.26 13.34
C LEU A 15 15.48 -22.88 13.68
N GLY A 16 14.94 -23.40 14.79
CA GLY A 16 13.60 -23.05 15.28
C GLY A 16 13.46 -21.55 15.56
N CYS A 17 14.41 -20.96 16.29
CA CYS A 17 14.43 -19.52 16.56
C CYS A 17 14.55 -18.70 15.27
N SER A 18 15.39 -19.13 14.33
CA SER A 18 15.56 -18.45 13.03
C SER A 18 14.26 -18.49 12.22
N MET A 19 13.55 -19.62 12.21
CA MET A 19 12.27 -19.76 11.53
C MET A 19 11.21 -18.83 12.13
N VAL A 20 11.12 -18.73 13.46
CA VAL A 20 10.20 -17.81 14.14
C VAL A 20 10.49 -16.36 13.78
N LEU A 21 11.76 -15.97 13.69
CA LEU A 21 12.15 -14.61 13.28
C LEU A 21 11.73 -14.31 11.84
N VAL A 22 11.97 -15.24 10.90
CA VAL A 22 11.59 -15.06 9.49
C VAL A 22 10.06 -14.94 9.35
N ILE A 23 9.31 -15.80 10.03
CA ILE A 23 7.85 -15.74 10.05
C ILE A 23 7.37 -14.42 10.67
N GLY A 24 7.98 -13.98 11.77
CA GLY A 24 7.67 -12.71 12.42
C GLY A 24 7.88 -11.50 11.50
N MET A 25 9.00 -11.46 10.77
CA MET A 25 9.28 -10.38 9.81
C MET A 25 8.28 -10.36 8.64
N TYR A 26 7.88 -11.54 8.15
CA TYR A 26 6.85 -11.66 7.13
C TYR A 26 5.51 -11.09 7.60
N PHE A 27 5.04 -11.51 8.78
CA PHE A 27 3.78 -10.99 9.34
C PHE A 27 3.85 -9.51 9.69
N ALA A 28 4.98 -9.01 10.21
CA ALA A 28 5.15 -7.59 10.52
C ALA A 28 4.99 -6.72 9.25
N SER A 29 5.56 -7.14 8.13
CA SER A 29 5.44 -6.44 6.85
C SER A 29 4.00 -6.43 6.35
N TYR A 30 3.30 -7.56 6.48
CA TYR A 30 1.89 -7.69 6.12
C TYR A 30 0.99 -6.77 6.97
N PHE A 31 1.15 -6.78 8.30
CA PHE A 31 0.36 -5.92 9.19
C PHE A 31 0.63 -4.42 8.98
N LEU A 32 1.87 -4.07 8.64
CA LEU A 32 2.22 -2.69 8.34
C LEU A 32 1.56 -2.24 7.03
N ALA A 33 1.60 -3.07 5.99
CA ALA A 33 0.89 -2.82 4.73
C ALA A 33 -0.64 -2.69 4.93
N ASP A 34 -1.25 -3.57 5.72
CA ASP A 34 -2.68 -3.50 6.09
C ASP A 34 -3.02 -2.18 6.81
N TYR A 35 -2.15 -1.75 7.74
CA TYR A 35 -2.32 -0.50 8.46
C TYR A 35 -2.25 0.71 7.53
N GLN A 36 -1.27 0.75 6.62
CA GLN A 36 -1.13 1.85 5.65
C GLN A 36 -2.33 1.94 4.72
N TYR A 37 -2.81 0.79 4.24
CA TYR A 37 -4.00 0.69 3.41
C TYR A 37 -5.21 1.32 4.11
N LYS A 38 -5.50 0.91 5.35
CA LYS A 38 -6.65 1.45 6.11
C LYS A 38 -6.49 2.94 6.45
N GLN A 39 -5.27 3.38 6.74
CA GLN A 39 -5.02 4.76 7.12
C GLN A 39 -5.18 5.74 5.96
N VAL A 40 -4.79 5.37 4.74
CA VAL A 40 -4.93 6.28 3.60
C VAL A 40 -6.41 6.50 3.26
N SER A 41 -7.23 5.44 3.29
CA SER A 41 -8.68 5.55 3.06
C SER A 41 -9.34 6.39 4.15
N ALA A 42 -8.99 6.15 5.43
CA ALA A 42 -9.51 6.92 6.55
C ALA A 42 -9.12 8.41 6.48
N ALA A 43 -7.86 8.71 6.15
CA ALA A 43 -7.36 10.07 6.01
C ALA A 43 -8.06 10.82 4.86
N TYR A 44 -8.26 10.14 3.73
CA TYR A 44 -8.97 10.71 2.59
C TYR A 44 -10.45 10.99 2.92
N LEU A 45 -11.15 10.07 3.58
CA LEU A 45 -12.53 10.31 4.03
C LEU A 45 -12.63 11.49 5.00
N SER A 46 -11.72 11.55 5.98
CA SER A 46 -11.64 12.67 6.93
C SER A 46 -11.36 14.01 6.23
N SER A 47 -10.47 14.06 5.23
CA SER A 47 -10.19 15.29 4.48
C SER A 47 -11.41 15.82 3.72
N LYS A 48 -12.29 14.93 3.25
CA LYS A 48 -13.53 15.32 2.57
C LYS A 48 -14.54 15.93 3.53
N GLU A 49 -14.63 15.40 4.76
CA GLU A 49 -15.51 15.93 5.80
C GLU A 49 -15.04 17.30 6.31
N GLU A 50 -13.73 17.48 6.46
CA GLU A 50 -13.12 18.70 6.98
C GLU A 50 -12.83 19.75 5.91
N THR A 51 -13.10 19.46 4.62
CA THR A 51 -12.77 20.31 3.46
C THR A 51 -11.29 20.72 3.40
N GLN A 52 -10.41 19.86 3.92
CA GLN A 52 -8.97 20.06 3.90
C GLN A 52 -8.37 19.45 2.63
N GLU A 53 -7.35 20.11 2.06
CA GLU A 53 -6.61 19.55 0.93
C GLU A 53 -5.83 18.31 1.36
N PHE A 54 -6.15 17.16 0.76
CA PHE A 54 -5.36 15.94 0.86
C PHE A 54 -4.37 15.90 -0.30
N THR A 55 -3.07 15.85 -0.02
CA THR A 55 -2.02 16.01 -1.03
C THR A 55 -1.32 14.69 -1.32
N LYS A 56 -0.62 14.63 -2.45
CA LYS A 56 0.25 13.50 -2.81
C LYS A 56 1.29 13.21 -1.73
N GLU A 57 1.88 14.24 -1.13
CA GLU A 57 2.85 14.09 -0.05
C GLU A 57 2.22 13.35 1.14
N HIS A 58 1.03 13.74 1.58
CA HIS A 58 0.32 13.02 2.65
C HIS A 58 0.01 11.56 2.29
N VAL A 59 -0.36 11.29 1.03
CA VAL A 59 -0.56 9.90 0.56
C VAL A 59 0.74 9.11 0.60
N GLU A 60 1.83 9.66 0.08
CA GLU A 60 3.14 8.99 0.02
C GLU A 60 3.75 8.80 1.43
N ASP A 61 3.47 9.71 2.37
CA ASP A 61 3.84 9.57 3.79
C ASP A 61 3.12 8.40 4.47
N ILE A 62 1.86 8.16 4.10
CA ILE A 62 1.08 7.03 4.62
C ILE A 62 1.50 5.73 3.91
N ILE A 63 1.56 5.72 2.58
CA ILE A 63 1.82 4.51 1.76
C ILE A 63 3.32 4.34 1.43
N PHE A 64 4.18 4.44 2.44
CA PHE A 64 5.64 4.30 2.30
C PHE A 64 6.14 2.87 1.95
N LEU A 65 5.34 1.82 2.12
CA LEU A 65 5.68 0.45 1.67
C LEU A 65 4.93 0.09 0.39
N SER A 66 5.14 0.90 -0.64
CA SER A 66 4.58 0.65 -1.96
C SER A 66 5.56 0.90 -3.09
N THR A 67 5.30 0.28 -4.23
CA THR A 67 5.87 0.71 -5.50
C THR A 67 4.87 1.59 -6.22
N LYS A 68 5.35 2.67 -6.83
CA LYS A 68 4.50 3.58 -7.61
C LYS A 68 4.66 3.37 -9.10
N LYS A 69 3.55 3.40 -9.81
CA LYS A 69 3.47 3.37 -11.27
C LYS A 69 2.50 4.46 -11.73
N GLU A 70 2.96 5.34 -12.63
CA GLU A 70 2.03 6.23 -13.32
C GLU A 70 1.21 5.41 -14.32
N ILE A 71 -0.11 5.58 -14.27
CA ILE A 71 -1.04 4.85 -15.11
C ILE A 71 -1.93 5.83 -15.87
N GLN A 72 -2.57 5.36 -16.93
CA GLN A 72 -3.70 6.06 -17.53
C GLN A 72 -4.99 5.64 -16.81
N GLY A 73 -6.01 6.50 -16.78
CA GLY A 73 -7.25 6.20 -16.06
C GLY A 73 -7.94 4.90 -16.52
N HIS A 74 -7.83 4.53 -17.81
CA HIS A 74 -8.36 3.27 -18.33
C HIS A 74 -7.55 2.02 -17.92
N GLU A 75 -6.33 2.19 -17.40
CA GLU A 75 -5.53 1.09 -16.84
C GLU A 75 -5.86 0.83 -15.36
N SER A 76 -6.62 1.73 -14.71
CA SER A 76 -7.09 1.54 -13.34
C SER A 76 -8.09 0.39 -13.29
N PRO A 77 -7.84 -0.68 -12.50
CA PRO A 77 -8.79 -1.78 -12.34
C PRO A 77 -10.13 -1.35 -11.72
N TRP A 78 -10.12 -0.21 -11.01
CA TRP A 78 -11.22 0.28 -10.19
C TRP A 78 -11.85 1.56 -10.76
N GLY A 79 -11.02 2.47 -11.30
CA GLY A 79 -11.39 3.82 -11.73
C GLY A 79 -11.71 3.97 -13.21
N TRP A 80 -11.73 2.89 -13.98
CA TRP A 80 -11.97 2.92 -15.44
C TRP A 80 -13.27 3.63 -15.83
N TYR A 81 -14.32 3.53 -15.01
CA TYR A 81 -15.60 4.21 -15.26
C TYR A 81 -15.47 5.74 -15.16
N ASN A 82 -14.75 6.25 -14.16
CA ASN A 82 -14.48 7.69 -14.02
C ASN A 82 -13.56 8.21 -15.13
N ALA A 83 -12.57 7.41 -15.54
CA ALA A 83 -11.68 7.78 -16.64
C ALA A 83 -12.37 7.90 -18.02
N SER A 84 -13.56 7.31 -18.18
CA SER A 84 -14.32 7.33 -19.44
C SER A 84 -15.24 8.55 -19.61
N LEU A 85 -15.41 9.36 -18.55
CA LEU A 85 -16.24 10.56 -18.54
C LEU A 85 -15.36 11.79 -18.81
N ASP A 86 -15.13 12.11 -20.08
CA ASP A 86 -14.70 13.43 -20.58
C ASP A 86 -13.57 14.14 -19.78
N GLU A 87 -12.54 13.42 -19.36
CA GLU A 87 -11.37 14.05 -18.76
C GLU A 87 -10.45 14.64 -19.83
N SER A 88 -10.21 15.95 -19.74
CA SER A 88 -9.05 16.55 -20.39
C SER A 88 -7.80 15.95 -19.74
N PRO A 89 -6.95 15.21 -20.49
CA PRO A 89 -5.72 14.62 -19.95
C PRO A 89 -4.73 15.69 -19.46
N GLU A 90 -5.00 16.97 -19.71
CA GLU A 90 -4.16 18.06 -19.24
C GLU A 90 -4.39 18.38 -17.76
N ASP A 91 -5.55 18.11 -17.16
CA ASP A 91 -5.85 18.62 -15.82
C ASP A 91 -5.45 17.68 -14.68
N ASN A 92 -5.35 16.38 -14.96
CA ASN A 92 -5.19 15.33 -13.96
C ASN A 92 -4.19 14.25 -14.39
N TYR A 93 -3.56 13.60 -13.41
CA TYR A 93 -2.70 12.44 -13.62
C TYR A 93 -2.99 11.36 -12.57
N TRP A 94 -2.67 10.10 -12.90
CA TRP A 94 -3.03 8.95 -12.09
C TRP A 94 -1.78 8.19 -11.64
N ILE A 95 -1.74 7.80 -10.37
CA ILE A 95 -0.68 6.95 -9.83
C ILE A 95 -1.30 5.73 -9.17
N GLN A 96 -0.81 4.56 -9.55
CA GLN A 96 -1.08 3.30 -8.90
C GLN A 96 0.00 3.00 -7.85
N TYR A 97 -0.43 2.79 -6.61
CA TYR A 97 0.40 2.33 -5.50
C TYR A 97 0.18 0.84 -5.28
N SER A 98 1.18 0.03 -5.58
CA SER A 98 1.15 -1.40 -5.28
C SER A 98 1.63 -1.64 -3.85
N VAL A 99 0.68 -1.98 -2.97
CA VAL A 99 0.93 -2.28 -1.57
C VAL A 99 1.23 -3.77 -1.40
N LEU A 100 2.27 -4.11 -0.64
CA LEU A 100 2.75 -5.49 -0.52
C LEU A 100 1.66 -6.44 0.03
N GLY A 101 1.22 -7.39 -0.80
CA GLY A 101 0.23 -8.40 -0.39
C GLY A 101 -1.22 -7.93 -0.42
N PHE A 102 -1.49 -6.73 -0.96
CA PHE A 102 -2.83 -6.14 -1.08
C PHE A 102 -3.14 -5.77 -2.54
N ALA A 103 -4.41 -5.47 -2.79
CA ALA A 103 -4.83 -4.85 -4.04
C ALA A 103 -4.15 -3.48 -4.23
N PRO A 104 -3.82 -3.08 -5.46
CA PRO A 104 -3.29 -1.75 -5.72
C PRO A 104 -4.32 -0.67 -5.39
N ILE A 105 -3.83 0.47 -4.91
CA ILE A 105 -4.60 1.68 -4.69
C ILE A 105 -4.31 2.63 -5.86
N ASP A 106 -5.33 3.04 -6.59
CA ASP A 106 -5.17 4.01 -7.66
C ASP A 106 -5.62 5.37 -7.18
N VAL A 107 -4.77 6.38 -7.36
CA VAL A 107 -5.06 7.74 -6.91
C VAL A 107 -5.01 8.68 -8.10
N LYS A 108 -6.12 9.41 -8.26
CA LYS A 108 -6.24 10.50 -9.22
C LYS A 108 -5.85 11.80 -8.54
N TYR A 109 -4.88 12.48 -9.14
CA TYR A 109 -4.37 13.76 -8.68
C TYR A 109 -4.66 14.86 -9.69
N THR A 110 -4.82 16.08 -9.17
CA THR A 110 -4.78 17.29 -9.99
C THR A 110 -3.34 17.66 -10.35
N GLN A 111 -3.15 18.56 -11.32
CA GLN A 111 -1.82 19.14 -11.61
C GLN A 111 -1.12 19.75 -10.38
N ARG A 112 -1.85 20.16 -9.35
CA ARG A 112 -1.29 20.72 -8.10
C ARG A 112 -0.91 19.65 -7.07
N SER A 113 -0.95 18.37 -7.46
CA SER A 113 -0.69 17.23 -6.58
C SER A 113 -1.66 17.14 -5.40
N THR A 114 -2.88 17.64 -5.56
CA THR A 114 -3.99 17.38 -4.62
C THR A 114 -4.74 16.14 -5.07
N VAL A 115 -5.20 15.34 -4.11
CA VAL A 115 -5.99 14.13 -4.34
C VAL A 115 -7.39 14.53 -4.75
N GLU A 116 -7.79 14.16 -5.96
CA GLU A 116 -9.17 14.30 -6.41
C GLU A 116 -9.98 13.05 -6.03
N HIS A 117 -9.39 11.87 -6.24
CA HIS A 117 -10.02 10.61 -5.90
C HIS A 117 -9.04 9.50 -5.55
N ILE A 118 -9.43 8.62 -4.63
CA ILE A 118 -8.75 7.36 -4.33
C ILE A 118 -9.69 6.23 -4.72
N PHE A 119 -9.20 5.30 -5.53
CA PHE A 119 -9.92 4.12 -5.96
C PHE A 119 -9.28 2.87 -5.37
N GLU A 120 -10.12 2.06 -4.76
CA GLU A 120 -9.72 0.86 -4.01
C GLU A 120 -10.61 -0.33 -4.38
N SER A 121 -10.16 -1.55 -4.10
CA SER A 121 -10.87 -2.77 -4.51
C SER A 121 -12.25 -2.99 -3.88
N TYR A 122 -12.64 -2.13 -2.93
CA TYR A 122 -13.88 -2.24 -2.16
C TYR A 122 -14.94 -1.20 -2.54
N GLU A 123 -14.64 -0.31 -3.49
CA GLU A 123 -15.58 0.71 -4.00
C GLU A 123 -16.15 0.36 -5.38
#